data_AF-A0A7V9H3M5-F1
#
_entry.id   AF-A0A7V9H3M5-F1
#
_cell.length_a   1.000
_cell.length_b   1.000
_cell.length_c   1.000
_cell.angle_alpha   90.00
_cell.angle_beta   90.00
_cell.angle_gamma   90.00
#
_symmetry.space_group_name_H-M   'P 1'
#
loop_
_entity.id
_entity.type
_entity.pdbx_description
1 polymer ?
#
loop_
_entity_poly.entity_id
_entity_poly.type
_entity_poly.pdbx_seq_one_letter_code
_entity_poly.pdbx_strand_id
1 'polypeptide(L)'
;MPGLLKRGLGRLFGRPHRRTRKPAPTDPALEARAASVVGRHAEERATLFERAERLAGKSLRLDEAGTPSESAGNRADRAREEVEAGLATVRASFVASEGAGGGEAFDREILKRYPALGLKLHGRNA
;
A
#
# COMPACT_ATOMS: atom_id res chain seq x y z
N MET A 1 -4.07 -12.74 -60.27
CA MET A 1 -4.21 -11.27 -60.41
C MET A 1 -5.59 -10.99 -60.99
N PRO A 2 -6.35 -9.94 -60.64
CA PRO A 2 -6.18 -8.86 -59.64
C PRO A 2 -7.26 -8.99 -58.51
N GLY A 3 -7.31 -8.28 -57.37
CA GLY A 3 -6.87 -6.96 -56.95
C GLY A 3 -8.12 -6.21 -56.46
N LEU A 4 -8.17 -5.72 -55.21
CA LEU A 4 -8.82 -4.47 -54.81
C LEU A 4 -8.59 -4.19 -53.31
N LEU A 5 -7.58 -3.37 -53.04
CA LEU A 5 -7.41 -2.64 -51.78
C LEU A 5 -8.38 -1.46 -51.78
N LYS A 6 -9.26 -1.37 -50.77
CA LYS A 6 -9.97 -0.12 -50.44
C LYS A 6 -9.92 0.16 -48.94
N ARG A 7 -9.02 1.08 -48.60
CA ARG A 7 -9.19 2.26 -47.73
C ARG A 7 -10.33 2.22 -46.70
N GLY A 8 -9.94 2.39 -45.44
CA GLY A 8 -10.84 2.77 -44.36
C GLY A 8 -10.11 3.19 -43.08
N LEU A 9 -9.14 4.12 -43.18
CA LEU A 9 -8.67 4.88 -42.01
C LEU A 9 -9.86 5.72 -41.50
N GLY A 10 -10.47 5.27 -40.41
CA GLY A 10 -11.62 5.91 -39.81
C GLY A 10 -11.55 5.89 -38.29
N ARG A 11 -11.20 7.06 -37.72
CA ARG A 11 -11.46 7.50 -36.33
C ARG A 11 -10.66 6.83 -35.22
N LEU A 12 -9.43 7.33 -35.08
CA LEU A 12 -8.63 7.26 -33.87
C LEU A 12 -8.80 8.56 -33.06
N PHE A 13 -10.04 8.90 -32.65
CA PHE A 13 -10.28 10.01 -31.70
C PHE A 13 -11.56 9.74 -30.91
N GLY A 14 -11.40 9.30 -29.67
CA GLY A 14 -12.54 9.09 -28.77
C GLY A 14 -12.21 8.23 -27.55
N ARG A 15 -11.01 8.33 -26.99
CA ARG A 15 -10.74 7.79 -25.65
C ARG A 15 -10.69 8.98 -24.71
N PRO A 16 -11.65 9.19 -23.79
CA PRO A 16 -11.51 10.22 -22.79
C PRO A 16 -10.28 9.84 -21.98
N HIS A 17 -9.22 10.62 -22.20
CA HIS A 17 -8.02 10.60 -21.40
C HIS A 17 -8.50 10.97 -19.99
N ARG A 18 -8.75 9.93 -19.18
CA ARG A 18 -8.97 10.04 -17.75
C ARG A 18 -7.81 10.88 -17.27
N ARG A 19 -8.07 12.16 -17.00
CA ARG A 19 -7.08 13.12 -16.54
C ARG A 19 -6.29 12.38 -15.47
N THR A 20 -5.06 12.00 -15.81
CA THR A 20 -4.01 11.77 -14.83
C THR A 20 -3.83 13.12 -14.18
N ARG A 21 -4.70 13.42 -13.23
CA ARG A 21 -4.48 14.41 -12.21
C ARG A 21 -3.17 13.96 -11.61
N LYS A 22 -2.08 14.60 -12.03
CA LYS A 22 -0.81 14.56 -11.32
C LYS A 22 -1.22 14.70 -9.85
N PRO A 23 -0.97 13.71 -8.98
CA PRO A 23 -1.29 13.89 -7.57
C PRO A 23 -0.66 15.21 -7.20
N ALA A 24 -1.47 16.13 -6.65
CA ALA A 24 -0.94 17.41 -6.21
C ALA A 24 0.26 17.11 -5.31
N PRO A 25 1.35 17.91 -5.37
CA PRO A 25 2.45 17.72 -4.44
C PRO A 25 1.85 17.64 -3.04
N THR A 26 2.05 16.49 -2.38
CA THR A 26 1.54 16.25 -1.04
C THR A 26 2.18 17.29 -0.13
N ASP A 27 1.39 17.95 0.71
CA ASP A 27 1.89 18.98 1.62
C ASP A 27 3.02 18.37 2.49
N PRO A 28 4.26 18.89 2.43
CA PRO A 28 5.37 18.34 3.20
C PRO A 28 5.12 18.40 4.71
N ALA A 29 4.33 19.36 5.19
CA ALA A 29 3.94 19.41 6.60
C ALA A 29 3.01 18.25 6.96
N LEU A 30 2.10 17.87 6.06
CA LEU A 30 1.23 16.72 6.23
C LEU A 30 2.01 15.40 6.20
N GLU A 31 3.00 15.28 5.31
CA GLU A 31 3.90 14.12 5.28
C GLU A 31 4.71 13.99 6.58
N ALA A 32 5.24 15.12 7.10
CA ALA A 32 5.95 15.12 8.38
C ALA A 32 5.04 14.73 9.55
N ARG A 33 3.78 15.20 9.56
CA ARG A 33 2.78 14.79 10.56
C ARG A 33 2.47 13.29 10.47
N ALA A 34 2.26 12.78 9.26
CA ALA A 34 2.04 11.35 9.03
C ALA A 34 3.24 10.51 9.51
N ALA A 35 4.47 10.91 9.18
CA ALA A 35 5.71 10.29 9.66
C ALA A 35 5.80 10.26 11.18
N SER A 36 5.45 11.37 11.84
CA SER A 36 5.46 11.43 13.30
C SER A 36 4.43 10.50 13.93
N VAL A 37 3.19 10.48 13.41
CA VAL A 37 2.11 9.64 13.95
C VAL A 37 2.40 8.15 13.74
N VAL A 38 2.82 7.78 12.54
CA VAL A 38 3.21 6.40 12.20
C VAL A 38 4.40 5.97 13.05
N GLY A 39 5.44 6.81 13.14
CA GLY A 39 6.65 6.53 13.91
C GLY A 39 6.33 6.28 15.37
N ARG A 40 5.54 7.17 15.99
CA ARG A 40 5.13 7.03 17.39
C ARG A 40 4.34 5.75 17.63
N HIS A 41 3.35 5.46 16.79
CA HIS A 41 2.54 4.24 16.95
C HIS A 41 3.40 2.97 16.81
N ALA A 42 4.34 2.98 15.88
CA ALA A 42 5.26 1.88 15.71
C ALA A 42 6.21 1.71 16.89
N GLU A 43 6.70 2.80 17.47
CA GLU A 43 7.55 2.77 18.67
C GLU A 43 6.79 2.20 19.88
N GLU A 44 5.55 2.66 20.10
CA GLU A 44 4.68 2.14 21.17
C GLU A 44 4.36 0.64 21.01
N ARG A 45 4.43 0.12 19.77
CA ARG A 45 4.14 -1.28 19.43
C ARG A 45 5.32 -1.98 18.77
N ALA A 46 6.56 -1.57 19.08
CA ALA A 46 7.76 -2.02 18.37
C ALA A 46 7.86 -3.54 18.27
N THR A 47 7.66 -4.23 19.40
CA THR A 47 7.69 -5.70 19.49
C THR A 47 6.73 -6.38 18.51
N LEU A 48 5.55 -5.79 18.26
CA LEU A 48 4.56 -6.33 17.34
C LEU A 48 5.04 -6.20 15.89
N PHE A 49 5.52 -5.01 15.49
CA PHE A 49 6.05 -4.77 14.16
C PHE A 49 7.27 -5.65 13.87
N GLU A 50 8.23 -5.72 14.78
CA GLU A 50 9.41 -6.58 14.63
C GLU A 50 9.05 -8.06 14.53
N ARG A 51 8.05 -8.51 15.29
CA ARG A 51 7.55 -9.90 15.21
C ARG A 51 6.91 -10.15 13.84
N ALA A 52 6.07 -9.24 13.36
CA ALA A 52 5.43 -9.37 12.06
C ALA A 52 6.48 -9.43 10.93
N GLU A 53 7.50 -8.57 10.97
CA GLU A 53 8.56 -8.55 9.96
C GLU A 53 9.39 -9.83 9.98
N ARG A 54 9.77 -10.32 11.17
CA ARG A 54 10.51 -11.58 11.30
C ARG A 54 9.72 -12.78 10.78
N LEU A 55 8.41 -12.82 11.03
CA LEU A 55 7.55 -13.89 10.54
C LEU A 55 7.35 -13.82 9.03
N ALA A 56 7.10 -12.61 8.49
CA ALA A 56 7.00 -12.39 7.06
C ALA A 56 8.29 -12.79 6.34
N GLY A 57 9.45 -12.31 6.82
CA GLY A 57 10.75 -12.67 6.29
C GLY A 57 11.10 -14.15 6.46
N LYS A 58 10.59 -14.83 7.49
CA LYS A 58 10.73 -16.29 7.61
C LYS A 58 9.88 -17.03 6.58
N SER A 59 8.63 -16.62 6.38
CA SER A 59 7.74 -17.22 5.40
C SER A 59 8.31 -17.07 3.98
N LEU A 60 8.77 -15.87 3.63
CA LEU A 60 9.38 -15.60 2.33
C LEU A 60 10.63 -16.46 2.09
N ARG A 61 11.54 -16.55 3.07
CA ARG A 61 12.74 -17.38 2.93
C ARG A 61 12.44 -18.86 2.73
N LEU A 62 11.40 -19.38 3.36
CA LEU A 62 10.98 -20.78 3.18
C LEU A 62 10.41 -21.01 1.79
N ASP A 63 9.63 -20.06 1.28
CA ASP A 63 9.07 -20.08 -0.06
C ASP A 63 10.17 -20.00 -1.13
N GLU A 64 11.10 -19.05 -0.99
CA GLU A 64 12.26 -18.90 -1.88
C GLU A 64 13.20 -20.12 -1.87
N ALA A 65 13.28 -20.83 -0.73
CA ALA A 65 14.03 -22.08 -0.61
C ALA A 65 13.30 -23.30 -1.21
N GLY A 66 12.09 -23.13 -1.78
CA GLY A 66 11.29 -24.22 -2.32
C GLY A 66 10.68 -25.14 -1.25
N THR A 67 10.59 -24.64 0.00
CA THR A 67 10.05 -25.38 1.16
C THR A 67 8.94 -24.59 1.86
N PRO A 68 7.87 -24.19 1.14
CA PRO A 68 6.81 -23.38 1.71
C PRO A 68 6.19 -24.05 2.93
N SER A 69 5.90 -23.25 3.95
CA SER A 69 5.31 -23.73 5.21
C SER A 69 4.04 -22.96 5.51
N GLU A 70 2.90 -23.65 5.42
CA GLU A 70 1.59 -23.08 5.76
C GLU A 70 1.56 -22.52 7.19
N SER A 71 2.17 -23.23 8.16
CA SER A 71 2.27 -22.74 9.54
C SER A 71 3.11 -21.46 9.68
N ALA A 72 4.13 -21.27 8.83
CA ALA A 72 4.89 -20.03 8.80
C ALA A 72 4.07 -18.89 8.18
N GLY A 73 3.38 -19.17 7.07
CA GLY A 73 2.46 -18.24 6.40
C GLY A 73 1.35 -17.77 7.32
N ASN A 74 0.59 -18.69 7.91
CA ASN A 74 -0.54 -18.37 8.80
C ASN A 74 -0.10 -17.52 10.02
N ARG A 75 1.12 -17.73 10.54
CA ARG A 75 1.66 -16.89 11.62
C ARG A 75 2.06 -15.50 11.14
N ALA A 76 2.65 -15.40 9.95
CA ALA A 76 2.97 -14.12 9.33
C ALA A 76 1.70 -13.32 9.05
N ASP A 77 0.69 -13.95 8.46
CA ASP A 77 -0.60 -13.33 8.15
C ASP A 77 -1.31 -12.85 9.42
N ARG A 78 -1.38 -13.67 10.47
CA ARG A 78 -1.98 -13.25 11.73
C ARG A 78 -1.25 -12.06 12.37
N ALA A 79 0.08 -12.09 12.39
CA ALA A 79 0.86 -10.97 12.94
C ALA A 79 0.68 -9.69 12.11
N ARG A 80 0.54 -9.83 10.79
CA ARG A 80 0.24 -8.73 9.88
C ARG A 80 -1.17 -8.18 10.11
N GLU A 81 -2.18 -9.02 10.25
CA GLU A 81 -3.57 -8.59 10.55
C GLU A 81 -3.64 -7.82 11.88
N GLU A 82 -2.90 -8.25 12.90
CA GLU A 82 -2.80 -7.53 14.17
C GLU A 82 -2.18 -6.12 14.00
N VAL A 83 -1.19 -5.98 13.12
CA VAL A 83 -0.60 -4.69 12.76
C VAL A 83 -1.60 -3.84 11.97
N GLU A 84 -2.24 -4.41 10.95
CA GLU A 84 -3.24 -3.71 10.11
C GLU A 84 -4.41 -3.19 10.94
N ALA A 85 -4.91 -3.97 11.90
CA ALA A 85 -5.97 -3.54 12.81
C ALA A 85 -5.56 -2.32 13.67
N GLY A 86 -4.35 -2.33 14.22
CA GLY A 86 -3.82 -1.19 14.98
C GLY A 86 -3.66 0.06 14.12
N LEU A 87 -3.11 -0.11 12.91
CA LEU A 87 -2.94 0.97 11.94
C LEU A 87 -4.27 1.54 11.45
N ALA A 88 -5.29 0.71 11.27
CA ALA A 88 -6.61 1.17 10.84
C ALA A 88 -7.23 2.16 11.83
N THR A 89 -7.09 1.90 13.14
CA THR A 89 -7.56 2.83 14.18
C THR A 89 -6.82 4.17 14.12
N VAL A 90 -5.48 4.13 14.03
CA VAL A 90 -4.67 5.36 13.98
C VAL A 90 -4.95 6.15 12.70
N ARG A 91 -5.07 5.46 11.57
CA ARG A 91 -5.40 6.06 10.28
C ARG A 91 -6.76 6.74 10.32
N ALA A 92 -7.78 6.10 10.91
CA ALA A 92 -9.11 6.70 11.02
C ALA A 92 -9.08 8.01 11.82
N SER A 93 -8.38 8.03 12.95
CA SER A 93 -8.19 9.25 13.75
C SER A 93 -7.42 10.34 13.00
N PHE A 94 -6.39 9.96 12.25
CA PHE A 94 -5.60 10.92 11.47
C PHE A 94 -6.41 11.51 10.31
N VAL A 95 -7.19 10.70 9.59
CA VAL A 95 -8.10 11.14 8.53
C VAL A 95 -9.20 12.05 9.06
N ALA A 96 -9.72 11.79 10.26
CA ALA A 96 -10.69 12.66 10.90
C ALA A 96 -10.15 14.07 11.17
N SER A 97 -8.85 14.18 11.47
CA SER A 97 -8.18 15.46 11.75
C SER A 97 -7.68 16.19 10.50
N GLU A 98 -7.10 15.47 9.54
CA GLU A 98 -6.39 16.05 8.38
C GLU A 98 -7.14 15.88 7.05
N GLY A 99 -8.30 15.20 7.07
CA GLY A 99 -9.09 14.89 5.88
C GLY A 99 -8.52 13.77 5.01
N ALA A 100 -9.09 13.61 3.81
CA ALA A 100 -8.74 12.51 2.89
C ALA A 100 -7.27 12.51 2.46
N GLY A 101 -6.65 13.69 2.33
CA GLY A 101 -5.22 13.81 2.02
C GLY A 101 -4.32 13.24 3.12
N GLY A 102 -4.76 13.28 4.38
CA GLY A 102 -4.07 12.66 5.50
C GLY A 102 -4.01 11.14 5.38
N GLY A 103 -5.09 10.51 4.89
CA GLY A 103 -5.12 9.06 4.65
C GLY A 103 -4.07 8.62 3.64
N GLU A 104 -3.94 9.35 2.52
CA GLU A 104 -2.93 9.04 1.50
C GLU A 104 -1.49 9.24 2.01
N ALA A 105 -1.24 10.31 2.78
CA ALA A 105 0.06 10.56 3.39
C ALA A 105 0.44 9.48 4.41
N PHE A 106 -0.52 9.08 5.25
CA PHE A 106 -0.37 7.99 6.20
C PHE A 106 -0.04 6.67 5.50
N ASP A 107 -0.81 6.33 4.46
CA ASP A 107 -0.63 5.08 3.72
C ASP A 107 0.75 5.02 3.03
N ARG A 108 1.19 6.15 2.45
CA ARG A 108 2.51 6.26 1.83
C ARG A 108 3.63 6.04 2.83
N GLU A 109 3.54 6.64 4.01
CA GLU A 109 4.57 6.49 5.03
C GLU A 109 4.67 5.06 5.54
N ILE A 110 3.53 4.38 5.74
CA ILE A 110 3.53 2.96 6.14
C ILE A 110 4.22 2.09 5.08
N LEU A 111 3.91 2.28 3.81
CA LEU A 111 4.54 1.53 2.72
C LEU A 111 6.04 1.79 2.62
N LYS A 112 6.48 3.01 2.94
CA LYS A 112 7.90 3.39 2.97
C LYS A 112 8.63 2.74 4.15
N ARG A 113 8.02 2.73 5.34
CA ARG A 113 8.66 2.25 6.57
C ARG A 113 8.63 0.73 6.71
N TYR A 114 7.57 0.08 6.21
CA TYR A 114 7.34 -1.37 6.38
C TYR A 114 7.08 -2.09 5.05
N PRO A 115 8.01 -2.03 4.08
CA PRO A 115 7.81 -2.63 2.77
C PRO A 115 7.67 -4.16 2.83
N ALA A 116 8.30 -4.81 3.80
CA ALA A 116 8.30 -6.27 3.96
C ALA A 116 6.98 -6.83 4.51
N LEU A 117 6.14 -6.00 5.14
CA LEU A 117 4.88 -6.44 5.73
C LEU A 117 3.74 -6.57 4.70
N GLY A 118 3.93 -6.03 3.49
CA GLY A 118 2.95 -6.15 2.39
C GLY A 118 1.57 -5.60 2.74
N LEU A 119 1.48 -4.63 3.65
CA LEU A 119 0.24 -4.15 4.28
C LEU A 119 -0.81 -3.69 3.25
N LYS A 120 -2.07 -4.10 3.45
CA LYS A 120 -3.21 -3.73 2.61
C LYS A 120 -3.82 -2.46 3.17
N LEU A 121 -3.33 -1.32 2.71
CA LEU A 121 -3.84 -0.02 3.12
C LEU A 121 -5.00 0.39 2.21
N HIS A 122 -6.14 0.75 2.81
CA HIS A 122 -7.36 1.13 2.11
C HIS A 122 -7.22 2.52 1.46
N GLY A 123 -6.51 2.58 0.34
CA GLY A 123 -6.28 3.81 -0.44
C GLY A 123 -6.14 3.61 -1.95
N ARG A 124 -6.23 2.38 -2.46
CA ARG A 124 -6.40 2.10 -3.89
C ARG A 124 -7.40 0.96 -4.09
N ASN A 125 -8.46 1.26 -4.83
CA ASN A 125 -9.59 0.41 -5.20
C ASN A 125 -10.66 0.23 -4.12
N ALA A 126 -11.55 1.22 -4.06
CA ALA A 126 -12.99 0.99 -4.12
C ALA A 126 -13.58 2.04 -5.08
#